data_AF-A0A261CT18-F1
#
_entry.id   AF-A0A261CT18-F1
#
_cell.length_a   1.000
_cell.length_b   1.000
_cell.length_c   1.000
_cell.angle_alpha   90.00
_cell.angle_beta   90.00
_cell.angle_gamma   90.00
#
_symmetry.space_group_name_H-M   'P 1'
#
loop_
_entity.id
_entity.type
_entity.pdbx_description
1 polymer ?
#
loop_
_entity_poly.entity_id
_entity_poly.type
_entity_poly.pdbx_seq_one_letter_code
_entity_poly.pdbx_strand_id
1 'polypeptide(L)'
;MFLRRLLALLGIKTGNSRRSRASAWPETKLFEEEKSKFLKVHSEYQTTIRFLMESNNPVFNKLSMKYHSEAFQFIYIGFTRTYEIADMKDVRRGLQQVLERIQTEMFLIE
;
A
#
# COMPACT_ATOMS: atom_id res chain seq x y z
N MET A 1 -30.28 -21.04 -28.96
CA MET A 1 -29.61 -19.93 -29.68
C MET A 1 -30.45 -18.64 -29.78
N PHE A 2 -31.46 -18.41 -28.94
CA PHE A 2 -32.31 -17.21 -29.04
C PHE A 2 -31.95 -16.05 -28.07
N LEU A 3 -31.27 -16.32 -26.95
CA LEU A 3 -30.91 -15.28 -25.96
C LEU A 3 -29.77 -14.34 -26.40
N ARG A 4 -28.90 -14.76 -27.32
CA ARG A 4 -27.78 -13.91 -27.77
C ARG A 4 -28.20 -12.74 -28.65
N ARG A 5 -29.37 -12.81 -29.31
CA ARG A 5 -29.87 -11.72 -30.17
C ARG A 5 -30.65 -10.66 -29.39
N LEU A 6 -31.21 -10.99 -28.22
CA LEU A 6 -31.94 -10.02 -27.40
C LEU A 6 -30.99 -9.00 -26.73
N LEU A 7 -29.78 -9.42 -26.36
CA LEU A 7 -28.77 -8.56 -25.73
C LEU A 7 -28.13 -7.54 -26.69
N ALA A 8 -28.22 -7.76 -28.01
CA ALA A 8 -27.69 -6.83 -29.01
C ALA A 8 -28.61 -5.61 -29.26
N LEU A 9 -29.91 -5.73 -28.97
CA LEU A 9 -30.91 -4.65 -29.11
C LEU A 9 -30.83 -3.61 -27.98
N LEU A 10 -30.18 -3.92 -26.86
CA LEU A 10 -29.97 -3.01 -25.72
C LEU A 10 -28.67 -2.20 -25.81
N GLY A 11 -27.99 -2.18 -26.96
CA GLY A 11 -26.85 -1.29 -27.17
C GLY A 11 -25.63 -1.57 -26.29
N ILE A 12 -25.52 -2.77 -25.70
CA ILE A 12 -24.34 -3.17 -24.94
C ILE A 12 -23.23 -3.51 -25.92
N LYS A 13 -22.53 -2.47 -26.38
CA LYS A 13 -21.21 -2.63 -27.01
C LYS A 13 -20.31 -3.29 -25.98
N THR A 14 -20.00 -4.57 -26.17
CA THR A 14 -18.84 -5.22 -25.55
C THR A 14 -17.57 -4.68 -26.19
N GLY A 15 -17.34 -3.39 -26.02
CA GLY A 15 -16.03 -2.79 -26.20
C GLY A 15 -15.19 -3.24 -25.02
N ASN A 16 -14.11 -3.96 -25.30
CA ASN A 16 -12.98 -4.13 -24.39
C ASN A 16 -12.38 -2.75 -24.10
N SER A 17 -13.09 -1.92 -23.33
CA SER A 17 -12.44 -0.83 -22.62
C SER A 17 -11.74 -1.50 -21.46
N ARG A 18 -10.41 -1.67 -21.58
CA ARG A 18 -9.54 -1.64 -20.40
C ARG A 18 -9.67 -0.25 -19.79
N ARG A 19 -10.83 0.04 -19.19
CA ARG A 19 -10.95 1.11 -18.20
C ARG A 19 -10.03 0.66 -17.09
N SER A 20 -8.85 1.29 -17.04
CA SER A 20 -8.10 1.44 -15.80
C SER A 20 -9.14 1.79 -14.74
N ARG A 21 -9.50 0.81 -13.90
CA ARG A 21 -10.30 1.07 -12.71
C ARG A 21 -9.45 2.05 -11.92
N ALA A 22 -9.79 3.34 -12.01
CA ALA A 22 -9.40 4.28 -10.98
C ALA A 22 -9.74 3.58 -9.66
N SER A 23 -8.71 3.39 -8.83
CA SER A 23 -8.89 2.83 -7.50
C SER A 23 -10.05 3.59 -6.86
N ALA A 24 -11.03 2.89 -6.30
CA ALA A 24 -12.11 3.52 -5.53
C ALA A 24 -11.58 4.36 -4.34
N TRP A 25 -10.26 4.33 -4.10
CA TRP A 25 -9.55 4.97 -3.02
C TRP A 25 -8.22 5.55 -3.53
N PRO A 26 -8.19 6.81 -4.01
CA PRO A 26 -6.98 7.48 -4.48
C PRO A 26 -5.93 7.65 -3.37
N GLU A 27 -6.37 7.75 -2.12
CA GLU A 27 -5.52 7.86 -0.91
C GLU A 27 -4.62 6.63 -0.72
N THR A 28 -5.11 5.43 -1.04
CA THR A 28 -4.28 4.21 -0.97
C THR A 28 -3.12 4.25 -1.95
N LYS A 29 -3.33 4.84 -3.14
CA LYS A 29 -2.25 5.01 -4.13
C LYS A 29 -1.24 6.03 -3.64
N LEU A 30 -1.71 7.18 -3.15
CA LEU A 30 -0.85 8.20 -2.56
C LEU A 30 -0.02 7.64 -1.41
N PHE A 31 -0.63 6.81 -0.55
CA PHE A 31 0.08 6.15 0.54
C PHE A 31 1.12 5.14 0.06
N GLU A 32 0.78 4.23 -0.85
CA GLU A 32 1.74 3.25 -1.38
C GLU A 32 2.90 3.94 -2.11
N GLU A 33 2.64 5.07 -2.78
CA GLU A 33 3.67 5.93 -3.37
C GLU A 33 4.58 6.54 -2.29
N GLU A 34 4.03 7.14 -1.24
CA GLU A 34 4.82 7.71 -0.13
C GLU A 34 5.59 6.64 0.64
N LYS A 35 5.01 5.46 0.86
CA LYS A 35 5.69 4.29 1.42
C LYS A 35 6.87 3.87 0.56
N SER A 36 6.67 3.79 -0.76
CA SER A 36 7.75 3.44 -1.71
C SER A 36 8.89 4.48 -1.66
N LYS A 37 8.56 5.78 -1.62
CA LYS A 37 9.55 6.86 -1.46
C LYS A 37 10.30 6.74 -0.14
N PHE A 38 9.60 6.51 0.98
CA PHE A 38 10.22 6.32 2.29
C PHE A 38 11.19 5.14 2.29
N LEU A 39 10.77 3.98 1.78
CA LEU A 39 11.61 2.78 1.71
C LEU A 39 12.85 3.00 0.84
N LYS A 40 12.72 3.76 -0.25
CA LYS A 40 13.85 4.15 -1.09
C LYS A 40 14.87 5.00 -0.32
N VAL A 41 14.42 6.08 0.34
CA VAL A 41 15.30 6.95 1.14
C VAL A 41 15.94 6.18 2.30
N HIS A 42 15.18 5.29 2.96
CA HIS A 42 15.71 4.44 4.01
C HIS A 42 16.81 3.50 3.50
N SER A 43 16.64 2.90 2.31
CA SER A 43 17.66 2.04 1.69
C SER A 43 18.94 2.81 1.34
N GLU A 44 18.81 4.02 0.80
CA GLU A 44 19.94 4.92 0.52
C GLU A 44 20.68 5.28 1.81
N TYR A 45 19.94 5.66 2.86
CA TYR A 45 20.49 5.93 4.19
C TYR A 45 21.27 4.74 4.77
N GLN A 46 20.71 3.52 4.72
CA GLN A 46 21.38 2.31 5.21
C GLN A 46 22.69 2.05 4.46
N THR A 47 22.69 2.28 3.15
CA THR A 47 23.90 2.12 2.32
C THR A 47 24.97 3.13 2.70
N THR A 48 24.60 4.40 2.89
CA THR A 48 25.54 5.45 3.31
C THR A 48 26.10 5.22 4.71
N ILE A 49 25.25 4.88 5.69
CA ILE A 49 25.73 4.61 7.06
C ILE A 49 26.66 3.41 7.10
N ARG A 50 26.32 2.32 6.40
CA ARG A 50 27.20 1.15 6.29
C ARG A 50 28.56 1.53 5.71
N PHE A 51 28.61 2.31 4.62
CA PHE A 51 29.86 2.81 4.06
C PHE A 51 30.68 3.61 5.08
N LEU A 52 30.04 4.47 5.87
CA LEU A 52 30.72 5.25 6.91
C LEU A 52 31.27 4.38 8.04
N MET A 53 30.55 3.33 8.43
CA MET A 53 30.94 2.39 9.49
C MET A 53 32.09 1.46 9.07
N GLU A 54 32.06 0.99 7.81
CA GLU A 54 33.08 0.08 7.24
C GLU A 54 34.37 0.81 6.85
N SER A 55 34.38 2.15 6.90
CA SER A 55 35.56 2.95 6.59
C SER A 55 36.63 2.84 7.67
N ASN A 56 37.88 2.70 7.26
CA ASN A 56 39.05 2.82 8.14
C ASN A 56 39.30 4.26 8.64
N ASN A 57 38.50 5.25 8.19
CA ASN A 57 38.60 6.63 8.64
C ASN A 57 37.84 6.83 9.96
N PRO A 58 38.52 7.17 11.07
CA PRO A 58 37.88 7.35 12.37
C PRO A 58 36.87 8.51 12.41
N VAL A 59 36.99 9.49 11.50
CA VAL A 59 36.02 10.59 11.36
C VAL A 59 34.70 10.06 10.79
N PHE A 60 34.75 9.11 9.84
CA PHE A 60 33.55 8.54 9.23
C PHE A 60 32.78 7.68 10.22
N ASN A 61 33.48 6.92 11.06
CA ASN A 61 32.84 6.18 12.15
C ASN A 61 32.11 7.15 13.11
N LYS A 62 32.74 8.26 13.52
CA LYS A 62 32.07 9.29 14.35
C LYS A 62 30.84 9.91 13.66
N LEU A 63 30.92 10.18 12.35
CA LEU A 63 29.78 10.70 11.58
C LEU A 63 28.64 9.69 11.51
N SER A 64 28.94 8.40 11.31
CA SER A 64 27.94 7.34 11.27
C SER A 64 27.13 7.29 12.57
N MET A 65 27.78 7.35 13.73
CA MET A 65 27.12 7.29 15.04
C MET A 65 26.23 8.52 15.30
N LYS A 66 26.71 9.71 14.93
CA LYS A 66 25.94 10.96 15.06
C LYS A 66 24.65 10.89 14.24
N TYR A 67 24.76 10.61 12.95
CA TYR A 67 23.60 10.57 12.06
C TYR A 67 22.72 9.35 12.27
N HIS A 68 23.25 8.26 12.83
CA HIS A 68 22.44 7.13 13.25
C HIS A 68 21.47 7.50 14.37
N SER A 69 21.97 8.23 15.36
CA SER A 69 21.14 8.70 16.48
C SER A 69 20.08 9.71 16.02
N GLU A 70 20.45 10.65 15.14
CA GLU A 70 19.50 11.63 14.58
C GLU A 70 18.43 10.97 13.70
N ALA A 71 18.80 9.96 12.91
CA ALA A 71 17.88 9.28 11.99
C ALA A 71 16.90 8.32 12.71
N PHE A 72 17.25 7.82 13.89
CA PHE A 72 16.47 6.80 14.61
C PHE A 72 14.99 7.16 14.75
N GLN A 73 14.68 8.38 15.17
CA GLN A 73 13.30 8.82 15.36
C GLN A 73 12.50 8.83 14.05
N PHE A 74 13.11 9.28 12.95
CA PHE A 74 12.46 9.31 11.64
C PHE A 74 12.20 7.91 11.10
N ILE A 75 13.17 6.99 11.28
CA ILE A 75 13.06 5.60 10.88
C ILE A 75 11.93 4.91 11.67
N TYR A 76 11.91 5.08 13.00
CA TYR A 76 10.91 4.49 13.87
C TYR A 76 9.49 4.97 13.52
N ILE A 77 9.29 6.28 13.39
CA ILE A 77 7.99 6.85 13.02
C ILE A 77 7.57 6.40 11.62
N GLY A 78 8.50 6.42 10.66
CA GLY A 78 8.22 6.01 9.27
C GLY A 78 7.77 4.56 9.19
N PHE A 79 8.47 3.63 9.85
CA PHE A 79 8.08 2.23 9.86
C PHE A 79 6.76 1.99 10.60
N THR A 80 6.55 2.61 11.76
CA THR A 80 5.28 2.47 12.52
C THR A 80 4.09 2.83 11.65
N ARG A 81 4.13 3.99 10.97
CA ARG A 81 3.07 4.43 10.06
C ARG A 81 2.90 3.54 8.83
N THR A 82 3.98 2.89 8.35
CA THR A 82 3.84 1.93 7.24
C THR A 82 3.11 0.65 7.65
N TYR A 83 3.22 0.22 8.91
CA TYR A 83 2.55 -0.98 9.41
C TYR A 83 1.10 -0.72 9.81
N GLU A 84 0.77 0.45 10.36
CA GLU A 84 -0.61 0.83 10.73
C GLU A 84 -1.60 0.69 9.55
N ILE A 85 -1.16 0.92 8.31
CA ILE A 85 -2.04 0.80 7.13
C ILE A 85 -2.22 -0.65 6.67
N ALA A 86 -1.23 -1.50 6.88
CA ALA A 86 -1.40 -2.93 6.65
C ALA A 86 -2.49 -3.48 7.57
N ASP A 87 -2.48 -3.08 8.85
CA ASP A 87 -3.50 -3.47 9.83
C ASP A 87 -4.90 -2.96 9.45
N MET A 88 -5.01 -1.71 8.99
CA MET A 88 -6.30 -1.14 8.55
C MET A 88 -6.90 -1.87 7.34
N LYS A 89 -6.06 -2.40 6.44
CA LYS A 89 -6.52 -3.20 5.29
C LYS A 89 -7.16 -4.51 5.75
N ASP A 90 -6.59 -5.15 6.75
CA ASP A 90 -7.08 -6.41 7.31
C ASP A 90 -8.34 -6.21 8.14
N VAL A 91 -8.40 -5.15 8.96
CA VAL A 91 -9.62 -4.73 9.67
C VAL A 91 -10.76 -4.49 8.69
N ARG A 92 -10.52 -3.74 7.60
CA ARG A 92 -11.52 -3.50 6.55
C ARG A 92 -11.99 -4.79 5.89
N ARG A 93 -11.08 -5.73 5.59
CA ARG A 93 -11.44 -7.03 5.01
C ARG A 93 -12.32 -7.84 5.96
N GLY A 94 -12.00 -7.84 7.25
CA GLY A 94 -12.83 -8.46 8.28
C GLY A 94 -14.24 -7.88 8.31
N LEU A 95 -14.37 -6.55 8.28
CA LEU A 95 -15.66 -5.87 8.26
C LEU A 95 -16.47 -6.19 6.98
N GLN A 96 -15.80 -6.25 5.82
CA GLN A 96 -16.44 -6.64 4.55
C GLN A 96 -17.06 -8.04 4.63
N GLN A 97 -16.36 -9.01 5.20
CA GLN A 97 -16.86 -10.37 5.37
C GLN A 97 -18.03 -10.46 6.35
N VAL A 98 -18.10 -9.57 7.35
CA VAL A 98 -19.27 -9.45 8.23
C VAL A 98 -20.47 -8.92 7.44
N LEU A 99 -20.28 -7.87 6.64
CA LEU A 99 -21.36 -7.30 5.83
C LEU A 99 -21.92 -8.30 4.81
N GLU A 100 -21.05 -9.04 4.13
CA GLU A 100 -21.47 -10.08 3.15
C GLU A 100 -22.32 -11.18 3.81
N ARG A 101 -21.96 -11.58 5.03
CA ARG A 101 -22.75 -12.56 5.81
C ARG A 101 -24.13 -12.01 6.18
N ILE A 102 -24.20 -10.79 6.70
CA ILE A 102 -25.47 -10.13 7.02
C ILE A 102 -26.37 -10.08 5.79
N GLN A 103 -25.83 -9.67 4.64
CA GLN A 103 -26.59 -9.60 3.39
C GLN A 103 -27.10 -10.97 2.92
N THR A 104 -26.28 -12.00 3.09
CA THR A 104 -26.66 -13.39 2.76
C THR A 104 -27.78 -13.88 3.67
N GLU A 105 -27.69 -13.63 4.97
CA GLU A 105 -28.73 -14.02 5.93
C GLU A 105 -30.03 -13.27 5.68
N MET A 106 -29.98 -11.95 5.40
CA MET A 106 -31.16 -11.17 5.02
C MET A 106 -31.86 -11.76 3.78
N PHE A 107 -31.09 -12.12 2.75
CA PHE A 107 -31.63 -12.71 1.52
C PHE A 107 -32.28 -14.08 1.75
N LEU A 108 -31.82 -14.86 2.73
CA LEU A 108 -32.38 -16.18 3.05
C LEU A 108 -33.67 -16.11 3.89
N ILE A 109 -33.95 -14.96 4.48
CA ILE A 109 -35.14 -14.72 5.31
C ILE A 109 -36.30 -14.14 4.47
N GLU A 110 -35.99 -13.49 3.34
CA GLU A 110 -36.97 -13.03 2.32
C GLU A 110 -37.44 -14.17 1.40
#